data_AF-A0A135TBP2-F1
#
_entry.id   AF-A0A135TBP2-F1
#
_cell.length_a   1.000
_cell.length_b   1.000
_cell.length_c   1.000
_cell.angle_alpha   90.00
_cell.angle_beta   90.00
_cell.angle_gamma   90.00
#
_symmetry.space_group_name_H-M   'P 1'
#
loop_
_entity.id
_entity.type
_entity.pdbx_description
1 polymer ?
#
loop_
_entity_poly.entity_id
_entity_poly.type
_entity_poly.pdbx_seq_one_letter_code
_entity_poly.pdbx_strand_id
1 'polypeptide(L)'
;CYPSSEENGPARVCFFINKKLDHSRWQFREVSRDLCTLAIATDDDTETSLVLHNVYNPSPREEDRQPVLQQLRTTLETHQHVEQIVVGDFNLHHELWGGSDIRAPDREATELLDLMDDMNLTSQLRTGTITYEEGDRRTTIDLCLVTVGLVDRMIRCEVDHNINHDSDHLPVATSLHLAVTELQREEKRKWKAIDKETFIETLRGSLPEIQRPRTKTALDRYVETTIDALSAAIKAAVPTSTLSPKSRRGWDEQCAAILAETKRLRRDHSKRQTEESWEAYRTARNRKGRIIKKALQQAHREAVETAAESPRSLWKIAKWARNRQSQPPTVTPEIKKPNTSQVATTPEEKAALFKETFFPPPPEANLEDIDNASQWGEIKPKTTCKYLGLIMDSALKWKQHIDETERKVTNTVTALS
;
A
#
# COMPACT_ATOMS: atom_id res chain seq x y z
N CYS A 1 -4.36 -0.29 -5.78
CA CYS A 1 -5.71 -0.88 -5.70
C CYS A 1 -6.25 -1.03 -7.11
N TYR A 2 -6.88 -2.13 -7.42
CA TYR A 2 -7.43 -2.40 -8.75
C TYR A 2 -8.61 -3.38 -8.61
N PRO A 3 -9.57 -3.36 -9.54
CA PRO A 3 -10.66 -4.32 -9.60
C PRO A 3 -10.17 -5.76 -9.53
N SER A 4 -10.84 -6.61 -8.77
CA SER A 4 -10.58 -8.03 -8.74
C SER A 4 -10.82 -8.66 -10.11
N SER A 5 -10.02 -9.66 -10.47
CA SER A 5 -10.22 -10.39 -11.72
C SER A 5 -11.40 -11.34 -11.57
N GLU A 6 -12.61 -10.87 -11.90
CA GLU A 6 -13.80 -11.71 -12.04
C GLU A 6 -14.01 -12.15 -13.50
N GLU A 7 -15.08 -12.93 -13.76
CA GLU A 7 -15.40 -13.65 -15.01
C GLU A 7 -15.27 -12.82 -16.30
N ASN A 8 -15.30 -11.48 -16.19
CA ASN A 8 -15.26 -10.53 -17.30
C ASN A 8 -13.84 -10.12 -17.75
N GLY A 9 -12.77 -10.72 -17.22
CA GLY A 9 -11.38 -10.49 -17.67
C GLY A 9 -10.52 -9.60 -16.75
N PRO A 10 -9.26 -9.29 -17.13
CA PRO A 10 -8.34 -8.54 -16.26
C PRO A 10 -8.77 -7.08 -16.09
N ALA A 11 -8.45 -6.51 -14.92
CA ALA A 11 -8.61 -5.09 -14.63
C ALA A 11 -7.86 -4.21 -15.65
N ARG A 12 -8.53 -3.16 -16.13
CA ARG A 12 -7.99 -2.15 -17.06
C ARG A 12 -7.70 -0.82 -16.38
N VAL A 13 -8.24 -0.59 -15.19
CA VAL A 13 -7.98 0.58 -14.35
C VAL A 13 -7.30 0.20 -13.03
N CYS A 14 -6.48 1.11 -12.50
CA CYS A 14 -5.88 0.95 -11.17
C CYS A 14 -5.47 2.29 -10.54
N PHE A 15 -5.39 2.30 -9.21
CA PHE A 15 -4.81 3.39 -8.44
C PHE A 15 -3.48 2.97 -7.81
N PHE A 16 -2.43 3.75 -8.08
CA PHE A 16 -1.16 3.71 -7.34
C PHE A 16 -1.17 4.79 -6.25
N ILE A 17 -1.46 4.38 -5.02
CA ILE A 17 -1.62 5.29 -3.88
C ILE A 17 -0.30 5.40 -3.13
N ASN A 18 0.13 6.63 -2.83
CA ASN A 18 1.35 6.84 -2.08
C ASN A 18 1.16 6.33 -0.64
N LYS A 19 2.10 5.51 -0.15
CA LYS A 19 2.11 4.97 1.23
C LYS A 19 2.27 6.03 2.33
N LYS A 20 2.38 7.30 1.96
CA LYS A 20 2.31 8.43 2.88
C LYS A 20 0.87 8.86 3.17
N LEU A 21 -0.10 8.54 2.32
CA LEU A 21 -1.50 8.80 2.64
C LEU A 21 -1.95 7.81 3.69
N ASP A 22 -2.54 8.32 4.77
CA ASP A 22 -3.06 7.49 5.85
C ASP A 22 -4.10 6.49 5.31
N HIS A 23 -3.84 5.21 5.51
CA HIS A 23 -4.67 4.10 5.05
C HIS A 23 -6.06 4.07 5.69
N SER A 24 -6.25 4.74 6.83
CA SER A 24 -7.57 4.89 7.47
C SER A 24 -8.41 6.01 6.84
N ARG A 25 -7.78 6.92 6.08
CA ARG A 25 -8.40 8.14 5.52
C ARG A 25 -8.75 8.02 4.05
N TRP A 26 -8.68 6.82 3.47
CA TRP A 26 -9.14 6.56 2.11
C TRP A 26 -9.75 5.17 1.95
N GLN A 27 -10.72 5.06 1.03
CA GLN A 27 -11.39 3.80 0.70
C GLN A 27 -11.37 3.59 -0.81
N PHE A 28 -10.92 2.41 -1.23
CA PHE A 28 -11.02 1.97 -2.61
C PHE A 28 -12.31 1.18 -2.80
N ARG A 29 -13.04 1.47 -3.88
CA ARG A 29 -14.22 0.73 -4.31
C ARG A 29 -14.07 0.31 -5.76
N GLU A 30 -14.35 -0.95 -6.02
CA GLU A 30 -14.43 -1.51 -7.36
C GLU A 30 -15.85 -1.33 -7.89
N VAL A 31 -15.99 -0.91 -9.16
CA VAL A 31 -17.29 -0.81 -9.85
C VAL A 31 -17.35 -1.83 -10.98
N SER A 32 -16.32 -1.85 -11.82
CA SER A 32 -16.13 -2.84 -12.88
C SER A 32 -14.65 -2.98 -13.22
N ARG A 33 -14.29 -3.84 -14.17
CA ARG A 33 -12.90 -3.92 -14.68
C ARG A 33 -12.40 -2.62 -15.32
N ASP A 34 -13.32 -1.71 -15.65
CA ASP A 34 -13.13 -0.46 -16.40
C ASP A 34 -13.34 0.80 -15.58
N LEU A 35 -13.92 0.67 -14.38
CA LEU A 35 -14.22 1.78 -13.51
C LEU A 35 -13.90 1.40 -12.07
N CYS A 36 -13.10 2.23 -11.42
CA CYS A 36 -12.88 2.12 -9.98
C CYS A 36 -12.85 3.49 -9.32
N THR A 37 -13.18 3.51 -8.04
CA THR A 37 -13.36 4.74 -7.26
C THR A 37 -12.43 4.73 -6.04
N LEU A 38 -11.90 5.89 -5.69
CA LEU A 38 -11.10 6.14 -4.51
C LEU A 38 -11.68 7.35 -3.76
N ALA A 39 -12.29 7.09 -2.61
CA ALA A 39 -12.71 8.15 -1.70
C ALA A 39 -11.53 8.51 -0.78
N ILE A 40 -11.25 9.80 -0.63
CA ILE A 40 -10.19 10.35 0.23
C ILE A 40 -10.84 11.35 1.18
N ALA A 41 -10.65 11.17 2.49
CA ALA A 41 -11.07 12.14 3.49
C ALA A 41 -10.08 13.31 3.53
N THR A 42 -10.58 14.53 3.42
CA THR A 42 -9.78 15.75 3.61
C THR A 42 -9.90 16.25 5.06
N ASP A 43 -8.93 17.05 5.49
CA ASP A 43 -8.82 17.50 6.88
C ASP A 43 -9.65 18.75 7.20
N ASP A 44 -10.24 19.38 6.17
CA ASP A 44 -11.14 20.52 6.31
C ASP A 44 -12.54 20.02 6.71
N ASP A 45 -13.01 20.42 7.90
CA ASP A 45 -14.32 20.18 8.54
C ASP A 45 -15.10 18.95 8.03
N THR A 46 -15.05 17.87 8.83
CA THR A 46 -15.86 16.63 8.96
C THR A 46 -16.73 16.04 7.82
N GLU A 47 -17.06 16.75 6.75
CA GLU A 47 -17.93 16.30 5.66
C GLU A 47 -17.31 16.37 4.26
N THR A 48 -16.17 17.06 4.07
CA THR A 48 -15.59 17.18 2.72
C THR A 48 -14.73 15.96 2.38
N SER A 49 -15.36 14.91 1.86
CA SER A 49 -14.65 13.84 1.15
C SER A 49 -14.41 14.23 -0.31
N LEU A 50 -13.26 13.85 -0.86
CA LEU A 50 -12.95 13.95 -2.28
C LEU A 50 -13.06 12.56 -2.88
N VAL A 51 -13.81 12.41 -3.97
CA VAL A 51 -13.96 11.13 -4.64
C VAL A 51 -13.30 11.16 -6.01
N LEU A 52 -12.39 10.22 -6.26
CA LEU A 52 -11.68 10.09 -7.53
C LEU A 52 -12.20 8.85 -8.27
N HIS A 53 -12.58 9.02 -9.52
CA HIS A 53 -13.01 7.96 -10.41
C HIS A 53 -11.95 7.76 -11.49
N ASN A 54 -11.45 6.53 -11.65
CA ASN A 54 -10.56 6.16 -12.74
C ASN A 54 -11.33 5.33 -13.75
N VAL A 55 -11.42 5.85 -14.97
CA VAL A 55 -12.24 5.34 -16.08
C VAL A 55 -11.34 4.84 -17.21
N TYR A 56 -11.68 3.68 -17.75
CA TYR A 56 -11.23 3.24 -19.06
C TYR A 56 -12.47 2.95 -19.91
N ASN A 57 -12.80 3.85 -20.83
CA ASN A 57 -13.89 3.62 -21.76
C ASN A 57 -13.33 2.89 -23.00
N PRO A 58 -13.67 1.60 -23.20
CA PRO A 58 -13.12 0.82 -24.31
C PRO A 58 -13.63 1.31 -25.66
N SER A 59 -12.89 0.99 -26.72
CA SER A 59 -13.25 1.38 -28.08
C SER A 59 -14.63 0.80 -28.46
N PRO A 60 -15.47 1.54 -29.23
CA PRO A 60 -16.75 1.02 -29.71
C PRO A 60 -16.67 -0.26 -30.55
N ARG A 61 -15.46 -0.66 -30.97
CA ARG A 61 -15.21 -1.87 -31.77
C ARG A 61 -14.96 -3.13 -30.92
N GLU A 62 -14.86 -3.01 -29.61
CA GLU A 62 -14.61 -4.16 -28.72
C GLU A 62 -15.90 -4.94 -28.46
N GLU A 63 -15.86 -6.27 -28.62
CA GLU A 63 -17.04 -7.15 -28.53
C GLU A 63 -17.61 -7.25 -27.09
N ASP A 64 -16.76 -7.17 -26.05
CA ASP A 64 -17.15 -7.30 -24.63
C ASP A 64 -17.26 -5.95 -23.90
N ARG A 65 -17.65 -4.91 -24.64
CA ARG A 65 -17.70 -3.53 -24.14
C ARG A 65 -18.75 -3.34 -23.04
N GLN A 66 -18.29 -2.91 -21.86
CA GLN A 66 -19.16 -2.50 -20.76
C GLN A 66 -19.75 -1.09 -21.00
N PRO A 67 -20.96 -0.78 -20.50
CA PRO A 67 -21.54 0.56 -20.59
C PRO A 67 -20.92 1.50 -19.55
N VAL A 68 -19.64 1.83 -19.74
CA VAL A 68 -18.82 2.51 -18.72
C VAL A 68 -19.38 3.90 -18.36
N LEU A 69 -19.90 4.67 -19.32
CA LEU A 69 -20.49 5.99 -19.05
C LEU A 69 -21.75 5.92 -18.19
N GLN A 70 -22.59 4.89 -18.39
CA GLN A 70 -23.79 4.66 -17.54
C GLN A 70 -23.40 4.23 -16.13
N GLN A 71 -22.37 3.37 -16.00
CA GLN A 71 -21.81 2.99 -14.71
C GLN A 71 -21.20 4.20 -13.98
N LEU A 72 -20.50 5.06 -14.73
CA LEU A 72 -19.95 6.32 -14.22
C LEU A 72 -21.07 7.25 -13.74
N ARG A 73 -22.14 7.45 -14.53
CA ARG A 73 -23.31 8.24 -14.14
C ARG A 73 -23.88 7.80 -12.80
N THR A 74 -24.20 6.50 -12.69
CA THR A 74 -24.72 5.91 -11.44
C THR A 74 -23.76 6.14 -10.28
N THR A 75 -22.45 5.99 -10.52
CA THR A 75 -21.43 6.19 -9.49
C THR A 75 -21.34 7.65 -9.06
N LEU A 76 -21.42 8.61 -9.99
CA LEU A 76 -21.39 10.03 -9.70
C LEU A 76 -22.62 10.48 -8.90
N GLU A 77 -23.81 9.96 -9.27
CA GLU A 77 -25.08 10.22 -8.56
C GLU A 77 -25.00 9.76 -7.10
N THR A 78 -24.38 8.60 -6.83
CA THR A 78 -24.19 8.12 -5.45
C THR A 78 -23.28 9.01 -4.60
N HIS A 79 -22.48 9.88 -5.22
CA HIS A 79 -21.55 10.79 -4.56
C HIS A 79 -21.85 12.26 -4.87
N GLN A 80 -23.09 12.60 -5.26
CA GLN A 80 -23.49 13.95 -5.65
C GLN A 80 -23.30 15.03 -4.55
N HIS A 81 -23.18 14.62 -3.30
CA HIS A 81 -23.04 15.52 -2.15
C HIS A 81 -21.59 15.87 -1.82
N VAL A 82 -20.63 15.34 -2.58
CA VAL A 82 -19.20 15.52 -2.32
C VAL A 82 -18.49 15.93 -3.60
N GLU A 83 -17.31 16.54 -3.47
CA GLU A 83 -16.52 16.95 -4.63
C GLU A 83 -15.90 15.72 -5.31
N GLN A 84 -15.95 15.70 -6.64
CA GLN A 84 -15.58 14.55 -7.46
C GLN A 84 -14.57 14.93 -8.56
N ILE A 85 -13.66 14.01 -8.85
CA ILE A 85 -12.69 14.07 -9.96
C ILE A 85 -12.85 12.80 -10.79
N VAL A 86 -13.04 12.93 -12.10
CA VAL A 86 -13.03 11.81 -13.05
C VAL A 86 -11.78 11.93 -13.91
N VAL A 87 -10.98 10.88 -13.95
CA VAL A 87 -9.78 10.79 -14.78
C VAL A 87 -9.75 9.48 -15.56
N GLY A 88 -9.06 9.49 -16.70
CA GLY A 88 -8.71 8.27 -17.39
C GLY A 88 -8.82 8.40 -18.91
N ASP A 89 -8.80 7.27 -19.59
CA ASP A 89 -8.89 7.18 -21.04
C ASP A 89 -10.35 6.99 -21.45
N PHE A 90 -10.91 7.98 -22.12
CA PHE A 90 -12.28 7.98 -22.57
C PHE A 90 -12.44 7.40 -23.98
N ASN A 91 -11.37 7.27 -24.78
CA ASN A 91 -11.47 6.88 -26.20
C ASN A 91 -12.57 7.62 -27.01
N LEU A 92 -12.87 8.87 -26.64
CA LEU A 92 -13.89 9.71 -27.28
C LEU A 92 -13.26 10.99 -27.84
N HIS A 93 -13.66 11.34 -29.05
CA HIS A 93 -13.23 12.54 -29.76
C HIS A 93 -14.37 13.56 -29.83
N HIS A 94 -14.11 14.80 -29.44
CA HIS A 94 -15.06 15.91 -29.54
C HIS A 94 -14.32 17.24 -29.58
N GLU A 95 -14.89 18.26 -30.23
CA GLU A 95 -14.26 19.57 -30.41
C GLU A 95 -14.00 20.30 -29.07
N LEU A 96 -14.84 20.05 -28.06
CA LEU A 96 -14.75 20.70 -26.74
C LEU A 96 -13.46 20.37 -25.98
N TRP A 97 -12.91 19.16 -26.13
CA TRP A 97 -11.63 18.78 -25.53
C TRP A 97 -10.52 18.53 -26.56
N GLY A 98 -10.84 18.02 -27.74
CA GLY A 98 -9.89 17.77 -28.83
C GLY A 98 -9.58 18.98 -29.71
N GLY A 99 -10.36 20.04 -29.61
CA GLY A 99 -10.18 21.27 -30.39
C GLY A 99 -10.67 21.18 -31.83
N SER A 100 -10.34 22.21 -32.61
CA SER A 100 -10.84 22.41 -33.98
C SER A 100 -10.36 21.38 -35.01
N ASP A 101 -9.36 20.58 -34.67
CA ASP A 101 -8.81 19.55 -35.57
C ASP A 101 -9.69 18.29 -35.62
N ILE A 102 -10.66 18.17 -34.71
CA ILE A 102 -11.67 17.10 -34.73
C ILE A 102 -12.66 17.37 -35.87
N ARG A 103 -12.68 16.47 -36.86
CA ARG A 103 -13.55 16.59 -38.04
C ARG A 103 -14.93 15.98 -37.86
N ALA A 104 -15.04 14.97 -37.00
CA ALA A 104 -16.27 14.27 -36.69
C ALA A 104 -16.20 13.81 -35.23
N PRO A 105 -17.06 14.34 -34.35
CA PRO A 105 -17.12 13.86 -32.98
C PRO A 105 -17.70 12.45 -32.91
N ASP A 106 -17.28 11.68 -31.91
CA ASP A 106 -17.87 10.39 -31.62
C ASP A 106 -19.31 10.57 -31.13
N ARG A 107 -20.25 9.74 -31.59
CA ARG A 107 -21.68 9.86 -31.20
C ARG A 107 -21.89 9.73 -29.69
N GLU A 108 -21.04 8.94 -29.05
CA GLU A 108 -21.07 8.73 -27.59
C GLU A 108 -20.43 9.89 -26.81
N ALA A 109 -19.69 10.79 -27.47
CA ALA A 109 -19.24 12.02 -26.82
C ALA A 109 -20.43 12.85 -26.30
N THR A 110 -21.59 12.79 -26.97
CA THR A 110 -22.82 13.43 -26.49
C THR A 110 -23.25 12.90 -25.12
N GLU A 111 -23.16 11.58 -24.88
CA GLU A 111 -23.51 10.99 -23.57
C GLU A 111 -22.58 11.49 -22.46
N LEU A 112 -21.29 11.65 -22.78
CA LEU A 112 -20.33 12.25 -21.85
C LEU A 112 -20.65 13.72 -21.58
N LEU A 113 -21.07 14.49 -22.59
CA LEU A 113 -21.45 15.89 -22.42
C LEU A 113 -22.71 16.05 -21.55
N ASP A 114 -23.73 15.22 -21.79
CA ASP A 114 -24.94 15.22 -20.95
C ASP A 114 -24.58 14.87 -19.50
N LEU A 115 -23.69 13.88 -19.31
CA LEU A 115 -23.18 13.53 -17.98
C LEU A 115 -22.39 14.67 -17.33
N MET A 116 -21.59 15.40 -18.11
CA MET A 116 -20.85 16.56 -17.62
C MET A 116 -21.78 17.69 -17.19
N ASP A 117 -22.83 17.97 -17.97
CA ASP A 117 -23.83 19.01 -17.65
C ASP A 117 -24.61 18.62 -16.39
N ASP A 118 -25.17 17.41 -16.35
CA ASP A 118 -25.98 16.92 -15.23
C ASP A 118 -25.21 16.95 -13.90
N MET A 119 -23.92 16.60 -13.92
CA MET A 119 -23.07 16.48 -12.73
C MET A 119 -22.19 17.72 -12.48
N ASN A 120 -22.36 18.80 -13.25
CA ASN A 120 -21.54 20.02 -13.18
C ASN A 120 -20.03 19.73 -13.23
N LEU A 121 -19.60 18.92 -14.19
CA LEU A 121 -18.20 18.59 -14.43
C LEU A 121 -17.60 19.52 -15.49
N THR A 122 -16.37 19.96 -15.24
CA THR A 122 -15.59 20.76 -16.17
C THR A 122 -14.22 20.14 -16.44
N SER A 123 -13.78 20.19 -17.70
CA SER A 123 -12.44 19.72 -18.08
C SER A 123 -11.37 20.70 -17.59
N GLN A 124 -10.35 20.17 -16.92
CA GLN A 124 -9.20 20.96 -16.45
C GLN A 124 -8.04 20.98 -17.44
N LEU A 125 -8.07 20.12 -18.45
CA LEU A 125 -7.11 20.15 -19.55
C LEU A 125 -7.50 21.22 -20.57
N ARG A 126 -6.50 21.95 -21.06
CA ARG A 126 -6.70 22.89 -22.18
C ARG A 126 -7.20 22.12 -23.40
N THR A 127 -8.22 22.66 -24.07
CA THR A 127 -8.73 22.11 -25.34
C THR A 127 -7.60 21.96 -26.36
N GLY A 128 -7.55 20.81 -27.04
CA GLY A 128 -6.51 20.44 -28.01
C GLY A 128 -5.20 19.94 -27.38
N THR A 129 -5.13 19.74 -26.06
CA THR A 129 -3.95 19.15 -25.42
C THR A 129 -3.80 17.70 -25.87
N ILE A 130 -2.71 17.39 -26.57
CA ILE A 130 -2.45 16.03 -27.04
C ILE A 130 -2.12 15.13 -25.84
N THR A 131 -2.92 14.09 -25.62
CA THR A 131 -2.72 13.08 -24.57
C THR A 131 -2.38 11.70 -25.12
N TYR A 132 -2.56 11.48 -26.42
CA TYR A 132 -2.20 10.25 -27.11
C TYR A 132 -1.38 10.56 -28.36
N GLU A 133 -0.24 9.86 -28.53
CA GLU A 133 0.66 10.00 -29.67
C GLU A 133 1.17 8.64 -30.17
N GLU A 134 0.62 8.16 -31.30
CA GLU A 134 1.07 6.95 -32.00
C GLU A 134 1.25 7.23 -33.51
N GLY A 135 2.49 7.18 -33.98
CA GLY A 135 2.82 7.55 -35.36
C GLY A 135 2.36 8.98 -35.66
N ASP A 136 1.56 9.16 -36.70
CA ASP A 136 0.98 10.45 -37.07
C ASP A 136 -0.31 10.81 -36.30
N ARG A 137 -0.83 9.89 -35.47
CA ARG A 137 -2.06 10.12 -34.70
C ARG A 137 -1.73 10.89 -33.44
N ARG A 138 -2.36 12.07 -33.29
CA ARG A 138 -2.27 12.92 -32.11
C ARG A 138 -3.67 13.33 -31.70
N THR A 139 -4.14 12.88 -30.55
CA THR A 139 -5.52 13.09 -30.10
C THR A 139 -5.58 13.42 -28.62
N THR A 140 -6.72 13.96 -28.20
CA THR A 140 -7.07 14.23 -26.79
C THR A 140 -8.15 13.25 -26.40
N ILE A 141 -7.78 12.16 -25.75
CA ILE A 141 -8.71 11.09 -25.33
C ILE A 141 -8.60 10.78 -23.84
N ASP A 142 -7.53 11.23 -23.18
CA ASP A 142 -7.35 11.14 -21.74
C ASP A 142 -7.81 12.45 -21.10
N LEU A 143 -8.84 12.39 -20.25
CA LEU A 143 -9.47 13.59 -19.69
C LEU A 143 -9.28 13.66 -18.17
N CYS A 144 -9.35 14.89 -17.66
CA CYS A 144 -9.45 15.18 -16.23
C CYS A 144 -10.63 16.13 -16.03
N LEU A 145 -11.75 15.56 -15.59
CA LEU A 145 -13.00 16.26 -15.33
C LEU A 145 -13.14 16.46 -13.82
N VAL A 146 -13.54 17.65 -13.39
CA VAL A 146 -13.73 17.97 -11.98
C VAL A 146 -15.06 18.68 -11.76
N THR A 147 -15.64 18.44 -10.60
CA THR A 147 -16.77 19.24 -10.09
C THR A 147 -16.35 20.71 -9.89
N VAL A 148 -17.30 21.63 -10.07
CA VAL A 148 -17.02 23.09 -10.07
C VAL A 148 -16.35 23.56 -8.77
N GLY A 149 -16.67 22.97 -7.61
CA GLY A 149 -16.08 23.34 -6.32
C GLY A 149 -14.56 23.09 -6.22
N LEU A 150 -14.00 22.28 -7.11
CA LEU A 150 -12.56 21.98 -7.17
C LEU A 150 -11.75 22.91 -8.06
N VAL A 151 -12.40 23.74 -8.89
CA VAL A 151 -11.72 24.55 -9.92
C VAL A 151 -10.73 25.52 -9.28
N ASP A 152 -11.14 26.24 -8.23
CA ASP A 152 -10.28 27.22 -7.54
C ASP A 152 -9.14 26.57 -6.73
N ARG A 153 -9.25 25.26 -6.47
CA ARG A 153 -8.21 24.47 -5.80
C ARG A 153 -7.22 23.86 -6.80
N MET A 154 -7.46 23.99 -8.11
CA MET A 154 -6.58 23.43 -9.13
C MET A 154 -5.30 24.26 -9.25
N ILE A 155 -4.15 23.62 -9.04
CA ILE A 155 -2.83 24.24 -9.20
C ILE A 155 -2.33 24.04 -10.64
N ARG A 156 -2.50 22.84 -11.18
CA ARG A 156 -2.12 22.50 -12.56
C ARG A 156 -2.85 21.25 -13.06
N CYS A 157 -3.12 21.22 -14.35
CA CYS A 157 -3.54 20.03 -15.08
C CYS A 157 -2.91 20.09 -16.49
N GLU A 158 -1.83 19.34 -16.70
CA GLU A 158 -1.05 19.38 -17.94
C GLU A 158 -0.34 18.07 -18.20
N VAL A 159 0.12 17.85 -19.43
CA VAL A 159 0.93 16.68 -19.77
C VAL A 159 2.32 16.77 -19.14
N ASP A 160 2.72 15.73 -18.40
CA ASP A 160 4.05 15.62 -17.80
C ASP A 160 4.93 14.60 -18.52
N HIS A 161 5.73 15.10 -19.47
CA HIS A 161 6.71 14.31 -20.19
C HIS A 161 7.87 13.77 -19.33
N ASN A 162 8.01 14.19 -18.07
CA ASN A 162 9.03 13.63 -17.16
C ASN A 162 8.64 12.25 -16.64
N ILE A 163 7.34 11.96 -16.53
CA ILE A 163 6.84 10.69 -16.00
C ILE A 163 6.36 9.72 -17.08
N ASN A 164 6.42 10.10 -18.36
CA ASN A 164 6.21 9.16 -19.47
C ASN A 164 7.32 8.08 -19.47
N HIS A 165 6.91 6.82 -19.67
CA HIS A 165 7.75 5.63 -19.74
C HIS A 165 7.64 4.93 -21.11
N ASP A 166 7.75 5.70 -22.18
CA ASP A 166 7.64 5.27 -23.59
C ASP A 166 6.25 4.76 -23.99
N SER A 167 5.19 5.19 -23.31
CA SER A 167 3.82 4.95 -23.78
C SER A 167 3.48 5.93 -24.91
N ASP A 168 2.61 5.46 -25.77
CA ASP A 168 1.75 6.22 -26.67
C ASP A 168 0.86 7.23 -25.93
N HIS A 169 0.28 6.84 -24.79
CA HIS A 169 -0.40 7.78 -23.89
C HIS A 169 0.59 8.66 -23.12
N LEU A 170 0.30 9.95 -23.08
CA LEU A 170 1.06 10.98 -22.39
C LEU A 170 0.43 11.22 -21.01
N PRO A 171 1.18 11.02 -19.91
CA PRO A 171 0.61 11.18 -18.58
C PRO A 171 0.14 12.61 -18.30
N VAL A 172 -1.10 12.74 -17.83
CA VAL A 172 -1.64 14.01 -17.35
C VAL A 172 -1.34 14.15 -15.86
N ALA A 173 -0.58 15.17 -15.49
CA ALA A 173 -0.28 15.52 -14.11
C ALA A 173 -1.26 16.58 -13.61
N THR A 174 -2.14 16.16 -12.72
CA THR A 174 -3.08 17.04 -12.00
C THR A 174 -2.58 17.29 -10.59
N SER A 175 -2.59 18.53 -10.11
CA SER A 175 -2.24 18.86 -8.72
C SER A 175 -3.23 19.86 -8.16
N LEU A 176 -3.71 19.58 -6.95
CA LEU A 176 -4.71 20.38 -6.26
C LEU A 176 -4.16 20.82 -4.90
N HIS A 177 -4.62 21.97 -4.43
CA HIS A 177 -4.42 22.40 -3.06
C HIS A 177 -5.41 21.65 -2.16
N LEU A 178 -4.88 20.72 -1.35
CA LEU A 178 -5.65 19.80 -0.51
C LEU A 178 -5.01 19.68 0.87
N ALA A 179 -5.82 19.79 1.93
CA ALA A 179 -5.43 19.38 3.27
C ALA A 179 -5.69 17.87 3.43
N VAL A 180 -4.62 17.07 3.46
CA VAL A 180 -4.70 15.60 3.63
C VAL A 180 -3.79 15.15 4.76
N THR A 181 -4.28 14.20 5.57
CA THR A 181 -3.48 13.62 6.64
C THR A 181 -2.36 12.76 6.06
N GLU A 182 -1.11 13.19 6.24
CA GLU A 182 0.05 12.34 5.96
C GLU A 182 0.31 11.38 7.13
N LEU A 183 0.42 10.09 6.81
CA LEU A 183 0.95 9.07 7.70
C LEU A 183 2.39 9.44 8.06
N GLN A 184 2.59 9.76 9.34
CA GLN A 184 3.93 9.90 9.91
C GLN A 184 4.64 8.55 9.79
N ARG A 185 5.60 8.47 8.86
CA ARG A 185 6.40 7.25 8.74
C ARG A 185 7.25 7.11 9.99
N GLU A 186 7.00 6.04 10.73
CA GLU A 186 7.96 5.60 11.73
C GLU A 186 9.31 5.36 11.05
N GLU A 187 10.31 6.10 11.51
CA GLU A 187 11.67 5.97 11.02
C GLU A 187 12.16 4.54 11.27
N LYS A 188 12.49 3.80 10.20
CA LYS A 188 13.01 2.45 10.36
C LYS A 188 14.43 2.50 10.90
N ARG A 189 14.62 1.95 12.09
CA ARG A 189 15.92 1.79 12.75
C ARG A 189 16.78 0.75 12.03
N LYS A 190 18.05 1.08 11.74
CA LYS A 190 19.04 0.16 11.17
C LYS A 190 19.74 -0.63 12.28
N TRP A 191 19.04 -1.59 12.87
CA TRP A 191 19.58 -2.41 13.97
C TRP A 191 20.93 -3.08 13.69
N LYS A 192 21.22 -3.41 12.41
CA LYS A 192 22.50 -4.00 12.02
C LYS A 192 23.68 -3.01 12.05
N ALA A 193 23.42 -1.71 12.07
CA ALA A 193 24.39 -0.64 12.11
C ALA A 193 24.39 0.07 13.48
N ILE A 194 23.93 -0.63 14.53
CA ILE A 194 23.96 -0.11 15.89
C ILE A 194 25.41 0.15 16.32
N ASP A 195 25.66 1.34 16.83
CA ASP A 195 26.86 1.64 17.59
C ASP A 195 26.70 1.07 19.00
N LYS A 196 27.32 -0.10 19.24
CA LYS A 196 27.19 -0.80 20.52
C LYS A 196 27.81 -0.01 21.67
N GLU A 197 28.86 0.76 21.42
CA GLU A 197 29.56 1.50 22.46
C GLU A 197 28.70 2.66 22.94
N THR A 198 28.24 3.50 22.01
CA THR A 198 27.29 4.59 22.28
C THR A 198 26.01 4.07 22.94
N PHE A 199 25.49 2.90 22.52
CA PHE A 199 24.30 2.30 23.12
C PHE A 199 24.52 1.96 24.60
N ILE A 200 25.61 1.25 24.92
CA ILE A 200 25.90 0.80 26.28
C ILE A 200 26.19 1.98 27.19
N GLU A 201 26.96 2.97 26.72
CA GLU A 201 27.28 4.18 27.48
C GLU A 201 26.02 4.98 27.81
N THR A 202 25.20 5.28 26.80
CA THR A 202 23.93 6.02 26.97
C THR A 202 22.97 5.27 27.89
N LEU A 203 22.86 3.95 27.74
CA LEU A 203 21.97 3.13 28.55
C LEU A 203 22.42 3.10 30.02
N ARG A 204 23.73 2.91 30.29
CA ARG A 204 24.26 2.93 31.67
C ARG A 204 24.07 4.28 32.34
N GLY A 205 24.24 5.38 31.59
CA GLY A 205 24.02 6.73 32.12
C GLY A 205 22.56 7.07 32.41
N SER A 206 21.62 6.37 31.76
CA SER A 206 20.18 6.71 31.83
C SER A 206 19.34 5.69 32.61
N LEU A 207 19.88 4.50 32.91
CA LEU A 207 19.14 3.46 33.63
C LEU A 207 18.81 3.89 35.06
N PRO A 208 17.57 3.70 35.53
CA PRO A 208 17.22 3.95 36.92
C PRO A 208 17.95 2.95 37.84
N GLU A 209 18.22 3.37 39.08
CA GLU A 209 18.73 2.45 40.11
C GLU A 209 17.74 1.31 40.35
N ILE A 210 18.25 0.13 40.71
CA ILE A 210 17.42 -1.04 40.99
C ILE A 210 16.51 -0.76 42.19
N GLN A 211 15.21 -0.71 41.95
CA GLN A 211 14.18 -0.50 42.98
C GLN A 211 13.30 -1.73 43.15
N ARG A 212 12.63 -1.84 44.31
CA ARG A 212 11.60 -2.85 44.60
C ARG A 212 10.25 -2.17 44.80
N PRO A 213 9.49 -1.87 43.73
CA PRO A 213 8.21 -1.21 43.83
C PRO A 213 7.23 -2.04 44.68
N ARG A 214 6.55 -1.39 45.63
CA ARG A 214 5.56 -2.04 46.52
C ARG A 214 4.11 -1.73 46.16
N THR A 215 3.90 -0.86 45.18
CA THR A 215 2.59 -0.45 44.69
C THR A 215 2.56 -0.52 43.18
N LYS A 216 1.36 -0.69 42.59
CA LYS A 216 1.17 -0.68 41.14
C LYS A 216 1.74 0.60 40.51
N THR A 217 1.39 1.76 41.05
CA THR A 217 1.87 3.06 40.55
C THR A 217 3.39 3.21 40.59
N ALA A 218 4.05 2.68 41.62
CA ALA A 218 5.50 2.71 41.69
C ALA A 218 6.15 1.75 40.68
N LEU A 219 5.50 0.62 40.40
CA LEU A 219 5.95 -0.34 39.38
C LEU A 219 5.81 0.26 37.98
N ASP A 220 4.65 0.83 37.67
CA ASP A 220 4.36 1.45 36.38
C ASP A 220 5.38 2.54 36.07
N ARG A 221 5.65 3.44 37.04
CA ARG A 221 6.67 4.50 36.89
C ARG A 221 8.08 3.96 36.67
N TYR A 222 8.45 2.89 37.37
CA TYR A 222 9.78 2.27 37.21
C TYR A 222 9.94 1.60 35.84
N VAL A 223 8.86 1.01 35.31
CA VAL A 223 8.82 0.47 33.96
C VAL A 223 8.93 1.60 32.92
N GLU A 224 8.18 2.69 33.09
CA GLU A 224 8.24 3.87 32.22
C GLU A 224 9.66 4.44 32.14
N THR A 225 10.31 4.71 33.28
CA THR A 225 11.70 5.23 33.28
C THR A 225 12.71 4.25 32.67
N THR A 226 12.50 2.95 32.82
CA THR A 226 13.35 1.94 32.16
C THR A 226 13.14 1.95 30.64
N ILE A 227 11.89 2.08 30.17
CA ILE A 227 11.56 2.19 28.75
C ILE A 227 12.15 3.48 28.16
N ASP A 228 12.09 4.59 28.88
CA ASP A 228 12.67 5.87 28.47
C ASP A 228 14.19 5.76 28.31
N ALA A 229 14.87 5.14 29.27
CA ALA A 229 16.32 4.91 29.22
C ALA A 229 16.72 4.06 28.00
N LEU A 230 15.98 2.97 27.73
CA LEU A 230 16.17 2.14 26.55
C LEU A 230 15.91 2.93 25.26
N SER A 231 14.83 3.71 25.22
CA SER A 231 14.45 4.49 24.05
C SER A 231 15.48 5.58 23.73
N ALA A 232 16.04 6.24 24.75
CA ALA A 232 17.13 7.20 24.62
C ALA A 232 18.39 6.54 24.04
N ALA A 233 18.79 5.39 24.58
CA ALA A 233 19.94 4.63 24.08
C ALA A 233 19.75 4.16 22.63
N ILE A 234 18.56 3.65 22.28
CA ILE A 234 18.20 3.29 20.90
C ILE A 234 18.30 4.52 19.99
N LYS A 235 17.78 5.67 20.43
CA LYS A 235 17.76 6.90 19.63
C LYS A 235 19.17 7.41 19.34
N ALA A 236 20.06 7.37 20.33
CA ALA A 236 21.44 7.81 20.20
C ALA A 236 22.30 6.87 19.33
N ALA A 237 22.10 5.55 19.48
CA ALA A 237 23.03 4.57 18.92
C ALA A 237 22.56 3.88 17.63
N VAL A 238 21.26 3.91 17.31
CA VAL A 238 20.71 3.20 16.16
C VAL A 238 20.34 4.20 15.06
N PRO A 239 21.13 4.30 13.98
CA PRO A 239 20.85 5.22 12.90
C PRO A 239 19.53 4.87 12.21
N THR A 240 18.82 5.89 11.75
CA THR A 240 17.57 5.73 11.04
C THR A 240 17.82 5.57 9.53
N SER A 241 16.89 4.89 8.85
CA SER A 241 16.91 4.75 7.40
C SER A 241 15.68 5.40 6.81
N THR A 242 15.88 6.48 6.06
CA THR A 242 14.97 6.84 4.99
C THR A 242 15.38 6.04 3.76
N LEU A 243 14.82 4.84 3.57
CA LEU A 243 14.97 4.17 2.28
C LEU A 243 14.40 5.09 1.20
N SER A 244 15.26 5.58 0.30
CA SER A 244 14.79 6.29 -0.89
C SER A 244 13.92 5.32 -1.70
N PRO A 245 12.66 5.67 -2.03
CA PRO A 245 11.80 4.86 -2.90
C PRO A 245 12.44 4.53 -4.25
N LYS A 246 13.44 5.33 -4.67
CA LYS A 246 14.15 5.21 -5.95
C LYS A 246 15.33 4.24 -5.89
N SER A 247 15.74 3.78 -4.71
CA SER A 247 16.89 2.88 -4.56
C SER A 247 16.50 1.46 -4.97
N ARG A 248 16.90 1.06 -6.18
CA ARG A 248 16.74 -0.31 -6.68
C ARG A 248 18.12 -0.95 -6.82
N ARG A 249 18.28 -2.17 -6.28
CA ARG A 249 19.52 -2.95 -6.46
C ARG A 249 19.76 -3.20 -7.97
N GLY A 250 20.96 -2.92 -8.44
CA GLY A 250 21.33 -3.00 -9.86
C GLY A 250 20.96 -1.77 -10.70
N TRP A 251 20.47 -0.71 -10.07
CA TRP A 251 20.33 0.59 -10.70
C TRP A 251 21.60 1.42 -10.43
N ASP A 252 22.35 1.71 -11.48
CA ASP A 252 23.60 2.46 -11.43
C ASP A 252 23.47 3.83 -12.15
N GLU A 253 24.56 4.59 -12.17
CA GLU A 253 24.64 5.89 -12.84
C GLU A 253 24.42 5.77 -14.35
N GLN A 254 24.85 4.67 -14.98
CA GLN A 254 24.63 4.44 -16.41
C GLN A 254 23.14 4.26 -16.72
N CYS A 255 22.39 3.55 -15.87
CA CYS A 255 20.94 3.43 -15.96
C CYS A 255 20.24 4.79 -15.84
N ALA A 256 20.70 5.64 -14.91
CA ALA A 256 20.16 6.99 -14.76
C ALA A 256 20.45 7.88 -15.97
N ALA A 257 21.69 7.85 -16.47
CA ALA A 257 22.13 8.65 -17.62
C ALA A 257 21.37 8.27 -18.90
N ILE A 258 21.25 6.98 -19.23
CA ILE A 258 20.55 6.54 -20.44
C ILE A 258 19.04 6.80 -20.36
N LEU A 259 18.45 6.73 -19.16
CA LEU A 259 17.05 7.11 -18.95
C LEU A 259 16.85 8.61 -19.22
N ALA A 260 17.73 9.46 -18.70
CA ALA A 260 17.67 10.91 -18.92
C ALA A 260 17.84 11.28 -20.39
N GLU A 261 18.81 10.65 -21.08
CA GLU A 261 19.03 10.82 -22.52
C GLU A 261 17.80 10.41 -23.34
N THR A 262 17.23 9.24 -23.05
CA THR A 262 16.04 8.74 -23.75
C THR A 262 14.85 9.69 -23.56
N LYS A 263 14.63 10.19 -22.34
CA LYS A 263 13.56 11.18 -22.06
C LYS A 263 13.78 12.49 -22.82
N ARG A 264 15.02 12.97 -22.89
CA ARG A 264 15.37 14.17 -23.68
C ARG A 264 15.03 13.97 -25.16
N LEU A 265 15.45 12.84 -25.74
CA LEU A 265 15.20 12.53 -27.15
C LEU A 265 13.72 12.31 -27.47
N ARG A 266 12.94 11.73 -26.54
CA ARG A 266 11.47 11.65 -26.69
C ARG A 266 10.83 13.03 -26.77
N ARG A 267 11.21 13.95 -25.88
CA ARG A 267 10.72 15.35 -25.92
C ARG A 267 11.10 16.06 -27.20
N ASP A 268 12.31 15.78 -27.68
CA ASP A 268 12.82 16.33 -28.93
C ASP A 268 11.98 15.88 -30.13
N HIS A 269 11.72 14.57 -30.20
CA HIS A 269 10.87 13.98 -31.23
C HIS A 269 9.43 14.51 -31.15
N SER A 270 8.83 14.58 -29.95
CA SER A 270 7.48 15.15 -29.78
C SER A 270 7.38 16.59 -30.28
N LYS A 271 8.47 17.38 -30.24
CA LYS A 271 8.51 18.75 -30.75
C LYS A 271 8.77 18.84 -32.26
N ARG A 272 9.71 18.04 -32.78
CA ARG A 272 10.20 18.17 -34.16
C ARG A 272 9.44 17.33 -35.17
N GLN A 273 8.96 16.15 -34.76
CA GLN A 273 8.22 15.22 -35.62
C GLN A 273 8.96 14.90 -36.93
N THR A 274 10.29 14.72 -36.86
CA THR A 274 11.13 14.36 -38.00
C THR A 274 11.63 12.92 -37.91
N GLU A 275 11.89 12.28 -39.06
CA GLU A 275 12.48 10.94 -39.13
C GLU A 275 13.81 10.86 -38.36
N GLU A 276 14.64 11.91 -38.43
CA GLU A 276 15.91 11.99 -37.69
C GLU A 276 15.69 11.96 -36.17
N SER A 277 14.73 12.76 -35.66
CA SER A 277 14.41 12.78 -34.23
C SER A 277 13.81 11.45 -33.75
N TRP A 278 13.03 10.78 -34.62
CA TRP A 278 12.48 9.46 -34.37
C TRP A 278 13.57 8.41 -34.27
N GLU A 279 14.48 8.34 -35.24
CA GLU A 279 15.55 7.33 -35.27
C GLU A 279 16.53 7.52 -34.10
N ALA A 280 16.83 8.78 -33.73
CA ALA A 280 17.61 9.09 -32.54
C ALA A 280 16.94 8.58 -31.25
N TYR A 281 15.64 8.88 -31.08
CA TYR A 281 14.86 8.37 -29.94
C TYR A 281 14.79 6.84 -29.94
N ARG A 282 14.50 6.21 -31.09
CA ARG A 282 14.38 4.76 -31.25
C ARG A 282 15.69 4.05 -30.89
N THR A 283 16.81 4.57 -31.36
CA THR A 283 18.15 4.06 -31.03
C THR A 283 18.43 4.15 -29.53
N ALA A 284 18.16 5.30 -28.91
CA ALA A 284 18.34 5.49 -27.48
C ALA A 284 17.40 4.59 -26.65
N ARG A 285 16.14 4.44 -27.04
CA ARG A 285 15.14 3.56 -26.41
C ARG A 285 15.61 2.10 -26.41
N ASN A 286 16.08 1.61 -27.56
CA ASN A 286 16.60 0.26 -27.69
C ASN A 286 17.87 0.06 -26.84
N ARG A 287 18.77 1.05 -26.83
CA ARG A 287 19.98 1.04 -26.00
C ARG A 287 19.65 1.05 -24.50
N LYS A 288 18.69 1.88 -24.07
CA LYS A 288 18.15 1.93 -22.71
C LYS A 288 17.69 0.55 -22.25
N GLY A 289 16.86 -0.12 -23.05
CA GLY A 289 16.36 -1.47 -22.75
C GLY A 289 17.48 -2.47 -22.51
N ARG A 290 18.53 -2.45 -23.35
CA ARG A 290 19.70 -3.34 -23.21
C ARG A 290 20.52 -3.04 -21.95
N ILE A 291 20.84 -1.77 -21.69
CA ILE A 291 21.67 -1.35 -20.55
C ILE A 291 20.97 -1.69 -19.23
N ILE A 292 19.71 -1.28 -19.08
CA ILE A 292 18.94 -1.53 -17.85
C ILE A 292 18.76 -3.03 -17.62
N LYS A 293 18.43 -3.80 -18.68
CA LYS A 293 18.31 -5.26 -18.57
C LYS A 293 19.61 -5.90 -18.11
N LYS A 294 20.75 -5.50 -18.69
CA LYS A 294 22.08 -6.02 -18.32
C LYS A 294 22.42 -5.70 -16.87
N ALA A 295 22.24 -4.46 -16.43
CA ALA A 295 22.56 -4.02 -15.07
C ALA A 295 21.70 -4.76 -14.02
N LEU A 296 20.39 -4.87 -14.26
CA LEU A 296 19.49 -5.59 -13.36
C LEU A 296 19.77 -7.09 -13.31
N GLN A 297 20.10 -7.72 -14.44
CA GLN A 297 20.48 -9.14 -14.48
C GLN A 297 21.77 -9.40 -13.73
N GLN A 298 22.79 -8.55 -13.94
CA GLN A 298 24.07 -8.67 -13.26
C GLN A 298 23.91 -8.57 -11.75
N ALA A 299 23.21 -7.53 -11.27
CA ALA A 299 22.97 -7.35 -9.85
C ALA A 299 22.12 -8.47 -9.23
N HIS A 300 21.21 -9.08 -10.01
CA HIS A 300 20.47 -10.25 -9.56
C HIS A 300 21.36 -11.48 -9.44
N ARG A 301 22.26 -11.73 -10.40
CA ARG A 301 23.22 -12.84 -10.33
C ARG A 301 24.14 -12.72 -9.13
N GLU A 302 24.73 -11.55 -8.94
CA GLU A 302 25.54 -11.23 -7.76
C GLU A 302 24.74 -11.41 -6.47
N ALA A 303 23.46 -11.02 -6.45
CA ALA A 303 22.58 -11.25 -5.30
C ALA A 303 22.40 -12.72 -4.94
N VAL A 304 22.21 -13.56 -5.95
CA VAL A 304 22.04 -15.00 -5.79
C VAL A 304 23.35 -15.65 -5.36
N GLU A 305 24.46 -15.25 -5.97
CA GLU A 305 25.80 -15.74 -5.63
C GLU A 305 26.16 -15.45 -4.17
N THR A 306 26.04 -14.20 -3.71
CA THR A 306 26.26 -13.85 -2.30
C THR A 306 25.29 -14.58 -1.36
N ALA A 307 24.05 -14.82 -1.78
CA ALA A 307 23.09 -15.54 -0.94
C ALA A 307 23.35 -17.05 -0.88
N ALA A 308 23.99 -17.63 -1.91
CA ALA A 308 24.36 -19.04 -1.95
C ALA A 308 25.46 -19.40 -0.93
N GLU A 309 26.23 -18.41 -0.47
CA GLU A 309 27.23 -18.56 0.60
C GLU A 309 26.62 -18.98 1.96
N SER A 310 25.29 -18.89 2.13
CA SER A 310 24.60 -19.33 3.35
C SER A 310 23.28 -20.05 3.04
N PRO A 311 23.06 -21.27 3.54
CA PRO A 311 21.80 -21.99 3.37
C PRO A 311 20.58 -21.17 3.80
N ARG A 312 20.71 -20.35 4.85
CA ARG A 312 19.64 -19.49 5.34
C ARG A 312 19.31 -18.33 4.39
N SER A 313 20.31 -17.77 3.72
CA SER A 313 20.12 -16.68 2.74
C SER A 313 19.55 -17.21 1.43
N LEU A 314 20.01 -18.37 0.97
CA LEU A 314 19.48 -19.06 -0.20
C LEU A 314 17.99 -19.42 -0.02
N TRP A 315 17.61 -19.95 1.15
CA TRP A 315 16.20 -20.22 1.48
C TRP A 315 15.32 -18.97 1.46
N LYS A 316 15.84 -17.78 1.80
CA LYS A 316 15.08 -16.52 1.67
C LYS A 316 14.79 -16.17 0.22
N ILE A 317 15.75 -16.38 -0.70
CA ILE A 317 15.54 -16.17 -2.14
C ILE A 317 14.51 -17.17 -2.67
N ALA A 318 14.61 -18.45 -2.31
CA ALA A 318 13.65 -19.47 -2.71
C ALA A 318 12.23 -19.14 -2.22
N LYS A 319 12.09 -18.74 -0.95
CA LYS A 319 10.80 -18.31 -0.38
C LYS A 319 10.25 -17.07 -1.09
N TRP A 320 11.09 -16.08 -1.38
CA TRP A 320 10.69 -14.91 -2.18
C TRP A 320 10.21 -15.33 -3.57
N ALA A 321 10.97 -16.17 -4.28
CA ALA A 321 10.62 -16.61 -5.63
C ALA A 321 9.28 -17.36 -5.66
N ARG A 322 9.03 -18.22 -4.67
CA ARG A 322 7.76 -18.95 -4.51
C ARG A 322 6.59 -18.02 -4.22
N ASN A 323 6.80 -16.99 -3.41
CA ASN A 323 5.73 -16.11 -2.93
C ASN A 323 5.61 -14.80 -3.72
N ARG A 324 6.41 -14.59 -4.78
CA ARG A 324 6.51 -13.29 -5.49
C ARG A 324 5.19 -12.83 -6.13
N GLN A 325 4.32 -13.78 -6.46
CA GLN A 325 3.00 -13.54 -7.06
C GLN A 325 1.90 -13.43 -6.00
N SER A 326 2.16 -13.84 -4.75
CA SER A 326 1.21 -13.86 -3.63
C SER A 326 1.54 -12.74 -2.65
N GLN A 327 1.60 -11.49 -3.15
CA GLN A 327 1.82 -10.36 -2.25
C GLN A 327 0.57 -10.16 -1.37
N PRO A 328 0.71 -10.11 -0.04
CA PRO A 328 -0.42 -9.82 0.83
C PRO A 328 -0.94 -8.41 0.49
N PRO A 329 -2.26 -8.20 0.48
CA PRO A 329 -2.81 -6.89 0.24
C PRO A 329 -2.31 -5.92 1.30
N THR A 330 -1.95 -4.69 0.89
CA THR A 330 -1.47 -3.65 1.82
C THR A 330 -2.60 -3.11 2.69
N VAL A 331 -3.84 -3.28 2.27
CA VAL A 331 -5.05 -2.85 2.98
C VAL A 331 -5.98 -4.04 3.12
N THR A 332 -6.51 -4.24 4.32
CA THR A 332 -7.53 -5.26 4.58
C THR A 332 -8.80 -4.89 3.81
N PRO A 333 -9.33 -5.77 2.94
CA PRO A 333 -10.57 -5.50 2.21
C PRO A 333 -11.75 -5.30 3.16
N GLU A 334 -12.89 -4.90 2.61
CA GLU A 334 -14.14 -4.85 3.36
C GLU A 334 -14.47 -6.23 3.93
N ILE A 335 -14.94 -6.25 5.19
CA ILE A 335 -15.25 -7.48 5.89
C ILE A 335 -16.75 -7.55 6.10
N LYS A 336 -17.39 -8.55 5.49
CA LYS A 336 -18.81 -8.84 5.70
C LYS A 336 -18.97 -9.69 6.95
N LYS A 337 -19.86 -9.29 7.84
CA LYS A 337 -20.22 -10.12 9.00
C LYS A 337 -21.03 -11.32 8.51
N PRO A 338 -20.67 -12.56 8.88
CA PRO A 338 -21.44 -13.74 8.50
C PRO A 338 -22.92 -13.59 8.90
N ASN A 339 -23.83 -13.97 8.00
CA ASN A 339 -25.29 -13.99 8.23
C ASN A 339 -25.94 -12.61 8.49
N THR A 340 -25.28 -11.51 8.17
CA THR A 340 -25.89 -10.16 8.19
C THR A 340 -25.47 -9.35 6.96
N SER A 341 -26.22 -8.29 6.65
CA SER A 341 -25.84 -7.32 5.59
C SER A 341 -24.83 -6.28 6.09
N GLN A 342 -24.26 -6.45 7.29
CA GLN A 342 -23.34 -5.50 7.88
C GLN A 342 -21.93 -5.65 7.27
N VAL A 343 -21.37 -4.54 6.82
CA VAL A 343 -20.03 -4.46 6.21
C VAL A 343 -19.15 -3.54 7.05
N ALA A 344 -17.97 -4.03 7.42
CA ALA A 344 -16.96 -3.26 8.12
C ALA A 344 -15.92 -2.70 7.14
N THR A 345 -15.77 -1.38 7.15
CA THR A 345 -14.95 -0.62 6.19
C THR A 345 -13.75 0.04 6.88
N THR A 346 -13.93 0.60 8.07
CA THR A 346 -12.87 1.26 8.84
C THR A 346 -12.02 0.27 9.64
N PRO A 347 -10.77 0.61 10.01
CA PRO A 347 -9.96 -0.23 10.89
C PRO A 347 -10.65 -0.56 12.22
N GLU A 348 -11.37 0.40 12.80
CA GLU A 348 -12.09 0.28 14.07
C GLU A 348 -13.27 -0.69 13.93
N GLU A 349 -14.09 -0.54 12.88
CA GLU A 349 -15.19 -1.46 12.57
C GLU A 349 -14.67 -2.88 12.33
N LYS A 350 -13.56 -3.02 11.58
CA LYS A 350 -12.93 -4.31 11.29
C LYS A 350 -12.42 -4.96 12.58
N ALA A 351 -11.75 -4.19 13.44
CA ALA A 351 -11.26 -4.67 14.74
C ALA A 351 -12.41 -5.08 15.66
N ALA A 352 -13.50 -4.29 15.71
CA ALA A 352 -14.70 -4.62 16.48
C ALA A 352 -15.36 -5.90 15.97
N LEU A 353 -15.50 -6.06 14.66
CA LEU A 353 -16.06 -7.24 14.03
C LEU A 353 -15.21 -8.49 14.30
N PHE A 354 -13.89 -8.38 14.21
CA PHE A 354 -12.99 -9.48 14.56
C PHE A 354 -13.06 -9.84 16.04
N LYS A 355 -13.14 -8.83 16.92
CA LYS A 355 -13.32 -9.04 18.36
C LYS A 355 -14.61 -9.83 18.62
N GLU A 356 -15.72 -9.42 18.02
CA GLU A 356 -17.01 -10.11 18.18
C GLU A 356 -16.96 -11.55 17.65
N THR A 357 -16.36 -11.75 16.48
CA THR A 357 -16.37 -13.05 15.78
C THR A 357 -15.41 -14.06 16.42
N PHE A 358 -14.19 -13.64 16.77
CA PHE A 358 -13.15 -14.54 17.29
C PHE A 358 -13.13 -14.61 18.82
N PHE A 359 -13.73 -13.63 19.52
CA PHE A 359 -13.79 -13.57 20.98
C PHE A 359 -15.23 -13.29 21.45
N PRO A 360 -16.21 -14.15 21.11
CA PRO A 360 -17.56 -14.01 21.63
C PRO A 360 -17.54 -14.08 23.16
N PRO A 361 -18.51 -13.43 23.85
CA PRO A 361 -18.65 -13.61 25.28
C PRO A 361 -18.73 -15.12 25.60
N PRO A 362 -18.00 -15.60 26.63
CA PRO A 362 -18.07 -17.00 27.01
C PRO A 362 -19.53 -17.35 27.33
N PRO A 363 -19.97 -18.58 27.02
CA PRO A 363 -21.29 -19.03 27.44
C PRO A 363 -21.41 -18.89 28.95
N GLU A 364 -22.63 -18.64 29.44
CA GLU A 364 -22.88 -18.65 30.89
C GLU A 364 -22.34 -19.96 31.47
N ALA A 365 -21.60 -19.84 32.57
CA ALA A 365 -21.06 -21.01 33.24
C ALA A 365 -22.23 -21.93 33.62
N ASN A 366 -22.19 -23.18 33.19
CA ASN A 366 -23.12 -24.17 33.72
C ASN A 366 -22.75 -24.38 35.21
N LEU A 367 -23.66 -24.01 36.11
CA LEU A 367 -23.51 -24.14 37.55
C LEU A 367 -24.31 -25.33 38.10
N GLU A 368 -24.93 -26.14 37.24
CA GLU A 368 -25.74 -27.30 37.63
C GLU A 368 -24.93 -28.38 38.37
N ASP A 369 -23.61 -28.41 38.19
CA ASP A 369 -22.69 -29.31 38.90
C ASP A 369 -22.09 -28.70 40.18
N ILE A 370 -22.44 -27.45 40.51
CA ILE A 370 -21.98 -26.73 41.71
C ILE A 370 -23.09 -26.70 42.75
N ASP A 371 -23.27 -27.82 43.47
CA ASP A 371 -24.13 -27.89 44.65
C ASP A 371 -23.54 -27.04 45.79
N ASN A 372 -24.10 -25.86 46.05
CA ASN A 372 -24.00 -25.06 47.30
C ASN A 372 -22.71 -25.25 48.14
N ALA A 373 -21.54 -25.24 47.50
CA ALA A 373 -20.27 -25.53 48.15
C ALA A 373 -19.82 -24.29 48.92
N SER A 374 -20.41 -24.10 50.10
CA SER A 374 -20.10 -23.03 51.06
C SER A 374 -18.70 -23.18 51.68
N GLN A 375 -17.98 -24.25 51.35
CA GLN A 375 -16.63 -24.53 51.83
C GLN A 375 -15.79 -25.06 50.67
N TRP A 376 -14.92 -24.19 50.15
CA TRP A 376 -13.72 -24.67 49.47
C TRP A 376 -12.96 -25.50 50.51
N GLY A 377 -12.89 -26.82 50.32
CA GLY A 377 -12.04 -27.67 51.15
C GLY A 377 -10.61 -27.10 51.19
N GLU A 378 -9.89 -27.38 52.26
CA GLU A 378 -8.53 -26.86 52.50
C GLU A 378 -7.62 -27.13 51.29
N ILE A 379 -7.36 -26.11 50.46
CA ILE A 379 -6.51 -26.25 49.26
C ILE A 379 -5.07 -26.38 49.73
N LYS A 380 -4.60 -27.63 49.84
CA LYS A 380 -3.20 -27.89 50.18
C LYS A 380 -2.31 -27.33 49.07
N PRO A 381 -1.36 -26.42 49.38
CA PRO A 381 -0.47 -25.87 48.37
C PRO A 381 0.31 -27.02 47.73
N LYS A 382 0.29 -27.09 46.40
CA LYS A 382 1.14 -28.04 45.68
C LYS A 382 2.59 -27.71 46.00
N THR A 383 3.35 -28.73 46.38
CA THR A 383 4.77 -28.60 46.69
C THR A 383 5.62 -28.34 45.45
N THR A 384 5.01 -28.36 44.26
CA THR A 384 5.67 -28.15 42.98
C THR A 384 4.81 -27.31 42.04
N CYS A 385 5.45 -26.45 41.23
CA CYS A 385 4.79 -25.55 40.29
C CYS A 385 5.51 -25.58 38.94
N LYS A 386 4.74 -25.58 37.84
CA LYS A 386 5.28 -25.42 36.49
C LYS A 386 5.16 -23.97 36.07
N TYR A 387 6.30 -23.30 35.89
CA TYR A 387 6.35 -21.91 35.45
C TYR A 387 7.27 -21.78 34.24
N LEU A 388 6.76 -21.20 33.15
CA LEU A 388 7.49 -21.00 31.89
C LEU A 388 8.23 -22.26 31.37
N GLY A 389 7.63 -23.44 31.57
CA GLY A 389 8.19 -24.71 31.11
C GLY A 389 9.12 -25.42 32.11
N LEU A 390 9.44 -24.79 33.23
CA LEU A 390 10.31 -25.32 34.29
C LEU A 390 9.46 -25.86 35.45
N ILE A 391 9.85 -27.01 36.02
CA ILE A 391 9.17 -27.59 37.19
C ILE A 391 10.00 -27.27 38.44
N MET A 392 9.42 -26.49 39.34
CA MET A 392 10.09 -25.99 40.53
C MET A 392 9.46 -26.64 41.76
N ASP A 393 10.28 -27.15 42.68
CA ASP A 393 9.84 -27.58 44.00
C ASP A 393 9.81 -26.39 44.98
N SER A 394 9.16 -26.59 46.13
CA SER A 394 9.02 -25.57 47.19
C SER A 394 10.35 -25.07 47.76
N ALA A 395 11.45 -25.78 47.53
CA ALA A 395 12.79 -25.39 47.94
C ALA A 395 13.62 -24.78 46.80
N LEU A 396 13.02 -24.58 45.61
CA LEU A 396 13.67 -24.07 44.40
C LEU A 396 14.91 -24.89 44.00
N LYS A 397 14.90 -26.22 44.23
CA LYS A 397 16.04 -27.11 43.96
C LYS A 397 16.01 -27.78 42.58
N TRP A 398 14.94 -27.61 41.81
CA TRP A 398 14.82 -28.04 40.41
C TRP A 398 14.95 -29.54 40.15
N LYS A 399 15.02 -30.38 41.20
CA LYS A 399 15.30 -31.81 41.09
C LYS A 399 14.32 -32.51 40.17
N GLN A 400 13.03 -32.23 40.34
CA GLN A 400 11.97 -32.86 39.54
C GLN A 400 12.05 -32.47 38.05
N HIS A 401 12.53 -31.26 37.72
CA HIS A 401 12.74 -30.88 36.32
C HIS A 401 13.92 -31.61 35.68
N ILE A 402 15.00 -31.82 36.46
CA ILE A 402 16.17 -32.59 36.02
C ILE A 402 15.76 -34.04 35.76
N ASP A 403 15.09 -34.69 36.71
CA ASP A 403 14.62 -36.07 36.58
C ASP A 403 13.68 -36.25 35.37
N GLU A 404 12.78 -35.29 35.14
CA GLU A 404 11.84 -35.32 34.01
C GLU A 404 12.56 -35.13 32.65
N THR A 405 13.61 -34.32 32.63
CA THR A 405 14.44 -34.09 31.44
C THR A 405 15.30 -35.31 31.14
N GLU A 406 15.92 -35.90 32.16
CA GLU A 406 16.69 -37.14 32.05
C GLU A 406 15.81 -38.27 31.53
N ARG A 407 14.62 -38.47 32.12
CA ARG A 407 13.63 -39.46 31.64
C ARG A 407 13.26 -39.26 30.17
N LYS A 408 13.05 -38.02 29.73
CA LYS A 408 12.74 -37.72 28.32
C LYS A 408 13.91 -38.03 27.39
N VAL A 409 15.14 -37.68 27.80
CA VAL A 409 16.35 -37.98 27.04
C VAL A 409 16.54 -39.49 26.94
N THR A 410 16.42 -40.23 28.04
CA THR A 410 16.52 -41.69 28.06
C THR A 410 15.49 -42.33 27.12
N ASN A 411 14.21 -41.94 27.21
CA ASN A 411 13.17 -42.46 26.31
C ASN A 411 13.45 -42.14 24.84
N THR A 412 14.01 -40.97 24.54
CA THR A 412 14.35 -40.58 23.16
C THR A 412 15.53 -41.40 22.63
N VAL A 413 16.54 -41.67 23.47
CA VAL A 413 17.70 -42.51 23.11
C VAL A 413 17.27 -43.97 22.91
N THR A 414 16.39 -44.50 23.76
CA THR A 414 15.85 -45.86 23.63
C THR A 414 14.95 -46.01 22.40
N ALA A 415 14.26 -44.96 21.96
CA ALA A 415 13.45 -44.99 20.74
C ALA A 415 14.28 -44.84 19.44
N LEU A 416 15.55 -44.43 19.54
CA LEU A 416 16.49 -44.30 18.43
C LEU A 416 17.47 -45.49 18.32
N SER A 417 17.43 -46.41 19.29
CA SER A 417 18.13 -47.70 19.28
C SER A 417 17.17 -48.79 18.81
#